data_AF-A0A966S876-F1
#
_entry.id   AF-A0A966S876-F1
#
_cell.length_a   1.000
_cell.length_b   1.000
_cell.length_c   1.000
_cell.angle_alpha   90.00
_cell.angle_beta   90.00
_cell.angle_gamma   90.00
#
_symmetry.space_group_name_H-M   'P 1'
#
loop_
_entity.id
_entity.type
_entity.pdbx_description
1 polymer ?
#
loop_
_entity_poly.entity_id
_entity_poly.type
_entity_poly.pdbx_seq_one_letter_code
_entity_poly.pdbx_strand_id
1 'polypeptide(L)' 'MADEIKKAPAAVKVTIDNITVEVPAGTTILNAARQIGGDVTPPAMCYYSKLEGSGGKCRTCLVEVAAGS' A
#
# COMPACT_ATOMS: atom_id res chain seq x y z
N MET A 1 1.68 17.58 -26.02
CA MET A 1 2.61 16.49 -26.31
C MET A 1 3.64 16.42 -25.21
N ALA A 2 3.92 15.20 -24.77
CA ALA A 2 5.17 14.72 -24.16
C ALA A 2 5.62 15.32 -22.80
N ASP A 3 5.46 14.46 -21.78
CA ASP A 3 6.52 14.13 -20.82
C ASP A 3 7.04 15.22 -19.87
N GLU A 4 6.39 15.34 -18.71
CA GLU A 4 7.06 15.76 -17.47
C GLU A 4 7.08 14.60 -16.45
N ILE A 5 7.94 13.64 -16.76
CA ILE A 5 8.44 12.61 -15.84
C ILE A 5 9.38 13.27 -14.82
N LYS A 6 8.88 13.67 -13.64
CA LYS A 6 9.72 14.00 -12.45
C LYS A 6 8.86 13.75 -11.20
N LYS A 7 8.85 12.58 -10.55
CA LYS A 7 9.97 11.84 -9.96
C LYS A 7 9.38 10.48 -9.57
N ALA A 8 9.70 9.41 -10.28
CA ALA A 8 9.35 8.06 -9.82
C ALA A 8 9.99 7.88 -8.44
N PRO A 9 9.23 7.74 -7.35
CA PRO A 9 9.85 7.36 -6.09
C PRO A 9 10.41 5.95 -6.35
N ALA A 10 11.69 5.73 -6.05
CA ALA A 10 12.37 4.47 -6.33
C ALA A 10 11.43 3.28 -6.05
N ALA A 11 11.16 2.46 -7.06
CA ALA A 11 10.27 1.31 -6.91
C ALA A 11 10.86 0.39 -5.85
N VAL A 12 10.16 0.23 -4.74
CA VAL A 12 10.56 -0.64 -3.64
C VAL A 12 9.96 -2.01 -3.91
N LYS A 13 10.82 -3.02 -3.94
CA LYS A 13 10.40 -4.42 -3.98
C LYS A 13 9.91 -4.82 -2.60
N VAL A 14 8.62 -5.10 -2.49
CA VAL A 14 7.98 -5.58 -1.26
C VAL A 14 7.41 -6.95 -1.53
N THR A 15 7.59 -7.88 -0.59
CA THR A 15 6.96 -9.20 -0.65
C THR A 15 5.77 -9.21 0.31
N ILE A 16 4.56 -9.39 -0.21
CA ILE A 16 3.33 -9.50 0.57
C ILE A 16 2.77 -10.90 0.29
N ASP A 17 2.58 -11.73 1.31
CA ASP A 17 2.05 -13.10 1.18
C ASP A 17 2.73 -13.96 0.09
N ASN A 18 4.08 -13.94 0.04
CA ASN A 18 4.92 -14.60 -0.98
C ASN A 18 4.82 -14.03 -2.41
N ILE A 19 4.05 -12.97 -2.62
CA ILE A 19 3.95 -12.27 -3.90
C ILE A 19 4.89 -11.06 -3.87
N THR A 20 5.82 -11.03 -4.81
CA THR A 20 6.76 -9.89 -4.94
C THR A 20 6.14 -8.82 -5.83
N VAL A 21 6.02 -7.61 -5.29
CA VAL A 21 5.47 -6.45 -6.01
C VAL A 21 6.44 -5.27 -5.97
N GLU A 22 6.42 -4.49 -7.04
CA GLU A 22 7.16 -3.23 -7.14
C GLU A 22 6.20 -2.07 -6.92
N VAL A 23 6.31 -1.43 -5.75
CA VAL A 23 5.47 -0.28 -5.39
C VAL A 23 6.28 1.00 -5.32
N PRO A 24 5.70 2.16 -5.65
CA PRO A 24 6.38 3.43 -5.49
C PRO A 24 6.72 3.67 -4.00
N ALA A 25 7.93 4.17 -3.71
CA ALA A 25 8.28 4.52 -2.32
C ALA A 25 7.30 5.58 -1.77
N GLY A 26 6.80 5.36 -0.55
CA GLY A 26 5.74 6.19 0.06
C GLY A 26 4.32 5.62 -0.08
N THR A 27 4.16 4.48 -0.77
CA THR A 27 2.89 3.74 -0.80
C THR A 27 2.65 3.05 0.54
N THR A 28 1.43 3.13 1.08
CA THR A 28 1.05 2.40 2.29
C THR A 28 0.91 0.91 2.02
N ILE A 29 1.11 0.07 3.05
CA ILE A 29 0.96 -1.40 2.94
C ILE A 29 -0.44 -1.76 2.40
N LEU A 30 -1.48 -1.05 2.84
CA LEU A 30 -2.85 -1.23 2.36
C LEU A 30 -2.98 -0.97 0.85
N ASN A 31 -2.37 0.10 0.34
CA ASN A 31 -2.43 0.42 -1.09
C ASN A 31 -1.59 -0.57 -1.91
N ALA A 32 -0.47 -1.07 -1.37
CA ALA A 32 0.33 -2.11 -2.02
C ALA A 32 -0.43 -3.44 -2.08
N ALA A 33 -1.10 -3.84 -0.99
CA ALA A 33 -1.93 -5.04 -0.95
C ALA A 33 -3.11 -4.95 -1.94
N ARG A 34 -3.74 -3.77 -2.07
CA ARG A 34 -4.80 -3.51 -3.07
C ARG A 34 -4.36 -3.67 -4.52
N GLN A 35 -3.06 -3.49 -4.83
CA GLN A 35 -2.55 -3.70 -6.19
C GLN A 35 -2.47 -5.20 -6.55
N ILE A 36 -2.23 -6.06 -5.56
CA ILE A 36 -2.28 -7.52 -5.71
C ILE A 36 -3.73 -7.98 -5.82
N GLY A 37 -4.58 -7.47 -4.92
CA GLY A 37 -5.99 -7.86 -4.82
C GLY A 37 -6.19 -9.21 -4.15
N GLY A 38 -7.43 -9.68 -4.13
CA GLY A 38 -7.81 -10.97 -3.53
C GLY A 38 -7.69 -10.98 -2.00
N ASP A 39 -7.39 -12.16 -1.45
CA ASP A 39 -7.32 -12.42 0.00
C ASP A 39 -6.16 -11.67 0.70
N VAL A 40 -5.19 -11.16 -0.07
CA VAL A 40 -4.05 -10.36 0.41
C VAL A 40 -4.48 -8.95 0.81
N THR A 41 -5.62 -8.45 0.33
CA THR A 41 -6.11 -7.10 0.65
C THR A 41 -6.89 -7.13 1.95
N PRO A 42 -6.38 -6.54 3.05
CA PRO A 42 -7.15 -6.50 4.28
C PRO A 42 -8.34 -5.53 4.13
N PRO A 43 -9.50 -5.86 4.71
CA PRO A 43 -10.66 -5.00 4.65
C PRO A 43 -10.39 -3.71 5.44
N ALA A 44 -10.56 -2.57 4.78
CA ALA A 44 -10.39 -1.26 5.39
C ALA A 44 -11.71 -0.47 5.28
N MET A 45 -12.46 -0.42 6.38
CA MET A 45 -13.73 0.32 6.46
C MET A 45 -13.53 1.81 6.73
N CYS A 46 -12.44 2.17 7.40
CA CYS A 46 -12.20 3.53 7.90
C CYS A 46 -11.20 4.35 7.07
N TYR A 47 -10.67 3.79 5.97
CA TYR A 47 -9.67 4.44 5.13
C TYR A 47 -10.27 4.85 3.79
N TYR A 48 -10.18 6.14 3.47
CA TYR A 48 -10.66 6.72 2.22
C TYR A 48 -9.59 7.59 1.55
N SER A 49 -9.18 7.22 0.35
CA SER A 49 -8.02 7.82 -0.33
C SER A 49 -8.14 9.32 -0.64
N LYS A 50 -9.36 9.86 -0.70
CA LYS A 50 -9.57 11.30 -0.96
C LYS A 50 -9.68 12.15 0.31
N LEU A 51 -9.80 11.53 1.49
CA LEU A 51 -9.90 12.25 2.76
C LEU A 51 -8.58 12.10 3.52
N GLU A 52 -7.82 13.20 3.58
CA GLU A 52 -6.56 13.28 4.32
C GLU A 52 -6.80 13.03 5.80
N GLY A 53 -5.98 12.18 6.42
CA GLY A 53 -6.14 11.78 7.82
C GLY A 53 -7.26 10.75 8.09
N SER A 54 -7.90 10.21 7.06
CA SER A 54 -8.84 9.08 7.24
C SER A 54 -8.08 7.77 7.40
N GLY A 55 -8.29 7.08 8.52
CA GLY A 55 -7.63 5.79 8.82
C GLY A 55 -7.44 5.57 10.31
N GLY A 56 -7.12 4.33 10.71
CA GLY A 56 -6.72 4.01 12.09
C GLY A 56 -7.85 3.83 13.13
N LYS A 57 -9.12 4.08 12.77
CA LYS A 57 -10.27 3.92 13.70
C LYS A 57 -10.78 2.49 13.81
N CYS A 58 -10.84 1.78 12.68
CA CYS A 58 -11.42 0.44 12.59
C CYS A 58 -10.45 -0.67 12.96
N ARG A 59 -9.13 -0.45 12.82
CA ARG A 59 -8.05 -1.43 13.08
C ARG A 59 -8.24 -2.80 12.41
N THR A 60 -9.14 -2.92 11.43
CA THR A 60 -9.38 -4.17 10.69
C THR A 60 -8.27 -4.44 9.67
N CYS A 61 -7.51 -3.40 9.30
CA CYS A 61 -6.38 -3.50 8.38
C CYS A 61 -5.04 -3.78 9.09
N LEU A 62 -5.08 -4.40 10.28
CA LEU A 62 -3.87 -4.85 10.97
C LEU A 62 -3.24 -5.99 10.17
N VAL A 63 -1.94 -5.88 9.95
CA VAL A 63 -1.13 -6.86 9.22
C VAL A 63 0.10 -7.18 10.04
N GLU A 64 0.59 -8.41 9.90
CA GLU A 64 1.85 -8.83 10.50
C GLU A 64 3.00 -8.48 9.56
N VAL A 65 4.09 -7.96 10.11
CA VAL A 65 5.31 -7.61 9.37
C VAL A 65 6.47 -8.46 9.88
N ALA A 66 7.13 -9.18 8.97
CA ALA A 66 8.22 -10.09 9.30
C ALA A 66 9.51 -9.37 9.72
N ALA A 67 9.71 -8.13 9.24
CA ALA A 67 10.76 -7.23 9.70
C ALA A 67 10.09 -6.12 10.50
N GLY A 68 10.50 -5.93 11.75
CA GLY A 68 9.94 -4.91 12.64
C GLY A 68 9.89 -3.52 11.98
N SER A 69 8.78 -2.83 12.20
CA SER A 69 8.41 -1.52 11.68
C SER A 69 9.41 -0.41 11.96
#